data_AF-A0A258SR58-F1
#
_entry.id   AF-A0A258SR58-F1
#
_cell.length_a   1.000
_cell.length_b   1.000
_cell.length_c   1.000
_cell.angle_alpha   90.00
_cell.angle_beta   90.00
_cell.angle_gamma   90.00
#
_symmetry.space_group_name_H-M   'P 1'
#
loop_
_entity.id
_entity.type
_entity.pdbx_description
1 polymer ?
#
loop_
_entity_poly.entity_id
_entity_poly.type
_entity_poly.pdbx_seq_one_letter_code
_entity_poly.pdbx_strand_id
1 'polypeptide(L)'
;MNPPQPVHSKSSALALGALGVVFGDIGTSPLYTMKEVFGGHHLALTQDNVLGILSLVFWSLMLVVSLKYVSVMMRADNKGEGGILALLTLAQGQAPLGSRIRWVLMSLGFLGASLFFGDSLITPAISVLSAVEGLEMGAPALHPFIVP
;
A
#
# COMPACT_ATOMS: atom_id res chain seq x y z
N MET A 1 -29.56 -7.76 -35.22
CA MET A 1 -28.77 -6.58 -34.78
C MET A 1 -29.09 -6.39 -33.30
N ASN A 2 -28.21 -6.81 -32.39
CA ASN A 2 -28.47 -6.66 -30.94
C ASN A 2 -28.12 -5.24 -30.51
N PRO A 3 -28.96 -4.57 -29.69
CA PRO A 3 -28.64 -3.25 -29.17
C PRO A 3 -27.46 -3.31 -28.17
N PRO A 4 -26.64 -2.24 -28.08
CA PRO A 4 -25.56 -2.15 -27.11
C PRO A 4 -26.13 -2.09 -25.68
N GLN A 5 -25.65 -2.98 -24.81
CA GLN A 5 -25.99 -3.02 -23.39
C GLN A 5 -25.36 -1.82 -22.65
N PRO A 6 -26.09 -1.10 -21.78
CA PRO A 6 -25.53 0.01 -21.01
C PRO A 6 -24.65 -0.54 -19.88
N VAL A 7 -23.34 -0.55 -20.13
CA VAL A 7 -22.32 -0.52 -19.06
C VAL A 7 -22.36 0.90 -18.45
N HIS A 8 -21.89 1.11 -17.21
CA HIS A 8 -21.57 2.43 -16.61
C HIS A 8 -22.46 3.04 -15.49
N SER A 9 -22.71 2.30 -14.40
CA SER A 9 -22.96 2.99 -13.11
C SER A 9 -22.29 2.31 -11.92
N LYS A 10 -22.30 0.96 -11.88
CA LYS A 10 -21.62 0.21 -10.80
C LYS A 10 -20.09 0.23 -10.91
N SER A 11 -19.54 0.35 -12.12
CA SER A 11 -18.08 0.30 -12.35
C SER A 11 -17.35 1.57 -11.90
N SER A 12 -17.97 2.75 -12.02
CA SER A 12 -17.38 4.01 -11.55
C SER A 12 -17.35 4.10 -10.01
N ALA A 13 -18.42 3.63 -9.35
CA ALA A 13 -18.46 3.55 -7.89
C ALA A 13 -17.39 2.58 -7.34
N LEU A 14 -17.20 1.43 -7.99
CA LEU A 14 -16.15 0.48 -7.62
C LEU A 14 -14.74 1.03 -7.86
N ALA A 15 -14.53 1.76 -8.97
CA ALA A 15 -13.26 2.41 -9.26
C ALA A 15 -12.93 3.51 -8.23
N LEU A 16 -13.91 4.34 -7.85
CA LEU A 16 -13.75 5.32 -6.78
C LEU A 16 -13.44 4.67 -5.43
N GLY A 17 -14.12 3.56 -5.10
CA GLY A 17 -13.81 2.79 -3.90
C GLY A 17 -12.38 2.23 -3.90
N ALA A 18 -11.95 1.64 -5.00
CA ALA A 18 -10.59 1.12 -5.14
C ALA A 18 -9.52 2.22 -5.05
N LEU A 19 -9.75 3.37 -5.70
CA LEU A 19 -8.87 4.54 -5.57
C LEU A 19 -8.82 5.02 -4.12
N GLY A 20 -9.96 5.10 -3.43
CA GLY A 20 -10.03 5.49 -2.02
C GLY A 20 -9.22 4.56 -1.12
N VAL A 21 -9.26 3.25 -1.35
CA VAL A 21 -8.45 2.27 -0.60
C VAL A 21 -6.96 2.45 -0.88
N VAL A 22 -6.57 2.59 -2.15
CA VAL A 22 -5.14 2.74 -2.55
C VAL A 22 -4.54 4.05 -2.03
N PHE A 23 -5.26 5.17 -2.17
CA PHE A 23 -4.80 6.45 -1.63
C PHE A 23 -4.84 6.48 -0.10
N GLY A 24 -5.76 5.74 0.51
CA GLY A 24 -5.81 5.55 1.96
C GLY A 24 -4.55 4.84 2.47
N ASP A 25 -4.19 3.71 1.88
CA ASP A 25 -2.98 2.93 2.24
C ASP A 25 -1.70 3.79 2.16
N ILE A 26 -1.52 4.53 1.05
CA ILE A 26 -0.37 5.43 0.85
C ILE A 26 -0.30 6.52 1.94
N GLY A 27 -1.44 7.01 2.43
CA GLY A 27 -1.52 8.07 3.43
C GLY A 27 -1.32 7.61 4.87
N THR A 28 -1.55 6.34 5.18
CA THR A 28 -1.43 5.83 6.57
C THR A 28 0.03 5.79 7.06
N SER A 29 0.98 5.40 6.21
CA SER A 29 2.38 5.24 6.62
C SER A 29 3.04 6.57 7.06
N PRO A 30 2.84 7.71 6.36
CA PRO A 30 3.27 9.01 6.85
C PRO A 30 2.64 9.41 8.18
N LEU A 31 1.34 9.15 8.38
CA LEU A 31 0.64 9.49 9.63
C LEU A 31 1.19 8.71 10.82
N TYR A 32 1.48 7.42 10.65
CA TYR A 32 2.14 6.61 11.68
C TYR A 32 3.56 7.13 11.97
N THR A 33 4.31 7.45 10.93
CA THR A 33 5.67 8.01 11.08
C THR A 33 5.64 9.30 11.91
N MET A 34 4.66 10.18 11.65
CA MET A 34 4.47 11.40 12.44
C MET A 34 4.13 11.09 13.90
N LYS A 35 3.20 10.15 14.14
CA LYS A 35 2.82 9.72 15.50
C LYS A 35 4.03 9.17 16.26
N GLU A 36 4.85 8.34 15.63
CA GLU A 36 6.01 7.71 16.27
C GLU A 36 7.11 8.72 16.59
N VAL A 37 7.39 9.63 15.66
CA VAL A 37 8.43 10.66 15.82
C VAL A 37 8.08 11.64 16.95
N PHE A 38 6.80 11.96 17.13
CA PHE A 38 6.35 12.97 18.11
C PHE A 38 5.69 12.41 19.39
N GLY A 39 5.23 11.15 19.40
CA GLY A 39 4.46 10.57 20.50
C GLY A 39 5.28 10.07 21.70
N GLY A 40 6.59 9.87 21.54
CA GLY A 40 7.43 9.19 22.53
C GLY A 40 8.57 9.99 23.17
N HIS A 41 8.54 11.33 23.16
CA HIS A 41 9.62 12.23 23.66
C HIS A 41 10.91 12.31 22.80
N HIS A 42 10.90 11.88 21.54
CA HIS A 42 12.11 11.88 20.71
C HIS A 42 12.48 13.26 20.15
N LEU A 43 11.50 14.13 19.87
CA LEU A 43 11.71 15.48 19.34
C LEU A 43 10.72 16.48 19.95
N ALA A 44 11.20 17.67 20.29
CA ALA A 44 10.33 18.77 20.68
C ALA A 44 9.45 19.20 19.50
N LEU A 45 8.17 19.46 19.77
CA LEU A 45 7.21 20.05 18.82
C LEU A 45 7.57 21.52 18.54
N THR A 46 8.67 21.72 17.84
CA THR A 46 9.11 23.02 17.33
C THR A 46 8.80 23.10 15.84
N GLN A 47 8.52 24.32 15.35
CA GLN A 47 8.19 24.56 13.96
C GLN A 47 9.25 24.00 12.99
N ASP A 48 10.53 24.15 13.35
CA ASP A 48 11.65 23.68 12.54
C ASP A 48 11.67 22.14 12.41
N ASN A 49 11.40 21.42 13.50
CA ASN A 49 11.34 19.95 13.48
C ASN A 49 10.15 19.45 12.65
N VAL A 50 8.99 20.08 12.79
CA VAL A 50 7.78 19.71 12.03
C VAL A 50 8.00 19.91 10.53
N LEU A 51 8.55 21.06 10.12
CA LEU A 51 8.85 21.34 8.72
C LEU A 51 9.95 20.41 8.18
N GLY A 52 10.96 20.10 8.99
CA GLY A 52 12.02 19.16 8.64
C GLY A 52 11.49 17.76 8.36
N ILE A 53 10.64 17.23 9.24
CA ILE A 53 10.04 15.89 9.07
C ILE A 53 9.06 15.86 7.91
N LEU A 54 8.20 16.87 7.76
CA LEU A 54 7.30 16.98 6.61
C LEU A 54 8.08 16.99 5.29
N SER A 55 9.19 17.72 5.22
CA SER A 55 10.07 17.72 4.05
C SER A 55 10.69 16.35 3.79
N LEU A 56 11.16 15.64 4.83
CA LEU A 56 11.71 14.29 4.68
C LEU A 56 10.67 13.30 4.17
N VAL A 57 9.46 13.34 4.71
CA VAL A 57 8.33 12.52 4.24
C VAL A 57 8.02 12.84 2.78
N PHE A 58 7.93 14.12 2.43
CA PHE A 58 7.65 14.55 1.06
C PHE A 58 8.71 14.05 0.06
N TRP A 59 9.99 14.29 0.36
CA TRP A 59 11.08 13.86 -0.52
C TRP A 59 11.23 12.34 -0.59
N SER A 60 11.01 11.65 0.53
CA SER A 60 11.00 10.18 0.57
C SER A 60 9.92 9.62 -0.35
N LEU A 61 8.68 10.10 -0.24
CA LEU A 61 7.58 9.66 -1.10
C LEU A 61 7.86 9.98 -2.57
N MET A 62 8.35 11.18 -2.89
CA MET A 62 8.70 11.57 -4.26
C MET A 62 9.78 10.66 -4.86
N LEU A 63 10.84 10.36 -4.10
CA LEU A 63 11.91 9.48 -4.58
C LEU A 63 11.45 8.03 -4.71
N VAL A 64 10.71 7.50 -3.73
CA VAL A 64 10.20 6.13 -3.77
C VAL A 64 9.24 5.96 -4.95
N VAL A 65 8.26 6.84 -5.13
CA VAL A 65 7.30 6.75 -6.25
C VAL A 65 8.02 6.89 -7.59
N SER A 66 8.93 7.85 -7.74
CA SER A 66 9.61 8.10 -9.02
C SER A 66 10.61 7.00 -9.38
N LEU A 67 11.46 6.60 -8.43
CA LEU A 67 12.55 5.66 -8.69
C LEU A 67 12.06 4.21 -8.61
N LYS A 68 11.48 3.80 -7.47
CA LYS A 68 11.06 2.40 -7.26
C LYS A 68 9.86 2.07 -8.15
N TYR A 69 8.81 2.90 -8.14
CA TYR A 69 7.57 2.54 -8.84
C TYR A 69 7.61 2.90 -10.32
N VAL A 70 7.89 4.16 -10.69
CA VAL A 70 7.87 4.56 -12.11
C VAL A 70 9.06 3.96 -12.88
N SER A 71 10.27 3.96 -12.31
CA SER A 71 11.44 3.49 -13.08
C SER A 71 11.61 1.97 -13.09
N VAL A 72 11.28 1.27 -12.00
CA VAL A 72 11.46 -0.19 -11.92
C VAL A 72 10.15 -0.93 -12.13
N MET A 73 9.11 -0.63 -11.34
CA MET A 73 7.87 -1.42 -11.37
C MET A 73 7.11 -1.27 -12.69
N MET A 74 6.99 -0.05 -13.23
CA MET A 74 6.32 0.14 -14.53
C MET A 74 7.12 -0.39 -15.73
N ARG A 75 8.43 -0.65 -15.56
CA ARG A 75 9.25 -1.32 -16.58
C ARG A 75 9.20 -2.84 -16.49
N ALA A 76 8.83 -3.37 -15.33
CA ALA A 76 8.76 -4.80 -15.06
C ALA A 76 7.30 -5.28 -15.23
N ASP A 77 6.72 -5.05 -16.41
CA ASP A 77 5.39 -5.51 -16.77
C ASP A 77 5.45 -6.72 -17.72
N ASN A 78 4.47 -7.62 -17.62
CA ASN A 78 4.30 -8.71 -18.57
C ASN A 78 3.09 -8.43 -19.46
N LYS A 79 3.28 -7.85 -20.64
CA LYS A 79 2.17 -7.57 -21.59
C LYS A 79 1.02 -6.79 -20.93
N GLY A 80 1.33 -5.82 -20.06
CA GLY A 80 0.33 -5.04 -19.34
C GLY A 80 -0.27 -5.70 -18.09
N GLU A 81 0.09 -6.95 -17.76
CA GLU A 81 -0.19 -7.53 -16.44
C GLU A 81 0.96 -7.18 -15.48
N GLY A 82 0.69 -6.30 -14.54
CA GLY A 82 1.62 -5.93 -13.47
C GLY A 82 1.45 -6.81 -12.23
N GLY A 83 2.53 -6.97 -11.46
CA GLY A 83 2.49 -7.58 -10.13
C GLY A 83 3.28 -8.88 -9.99
N ILE A 84 3.38 -9.35 -8.74
CA ILE A 84 4.24 -10.47 -8.37
C ILE A 84 3.80 -11.79 -9.02
N LEU A 85 2.51 -11.95 -9.28
CA LEU A 85 1.92 -13.12 -9.97
C LEU A 85 2.23 -13.13 -11.47
N ALA A 86 2.20 -11.98 -12.14
CA ALA A 86 2.53 -11.86 -13.56
C ALA A 86 4.03 -12.07 -13.83
N LEU A 87 4.88 -11.62 -12.89
CA LEU A 87 6.33 -11.87 -12.93
C LEU A 87 6.66 -13.33 -12.62
N LEU A 88 5.92 -13.97 -11.71
CA LEU A 88 6.07 -15.38 -11.41
C LEU A 88 5.69 -16.26 -12.62
N THR A 89 4.60 -15.94 -13.33
CA THR A 89 4.18 -16.68 -14.52
C THR A 89 5.16 -16.49 -15.69
N LEU A 90 5.72 -15.29 -15.88
CA LEU A 90 6.82 -15.05 -16.82
C LEU A 90 8.07 -15.87 -16.52
N ALA A 91 8.52 -15.83 -15.27
CA ALA A 91 9.75 -16.47 -14.86
C ALA A 91 9.63 -18.01 -14.96
N GLN A 92 8.43 -18.55 -14.74
CA GLN A 92 8.13 -19.97 -14.94
C GLN A 92 8.02 -20.35 -16.43
N GLY A 93 7.49 -19.46 -17.28
CA GLY A 93 7.33 -19.70 -18.72
C GLY A 93 8.65 -19.73 -19.50
N GLN A 94 9.69 -19.05 -18.99
CA GLN A 94 11.02 -19.00 -19.63
C GLN A 94 12.03 -20.03 -19.05
N ALA A 95 11.69 -20.72 -17.96
CA ALA A 95 12.59 -21.68 -17.33
C ALA A 95 12.42 -23.10 -17.92
N PRO A 96 13.50 -23.79 -18.33
CA PRO A 96 13.41 -25.15 -18.86
C PRO A 96 12.85 -26.13 -17.81
N LEU A 97 11.97 -27.04 -18.23
CA LEU A 97 11.35 -28.05 -17.37
C LEU A 97 12.45 -28.89 -16.69
N GLY A 98 12.45 -28.92 -15.34
CA GLY A 98 13.36 -29.74 -14.52
C GLY A 98 14.56 -29.03 -13.90
N SER A 99 14.79 -27.74 -14.18
CA SER A 99 15.93 -27.00 -13.63
C SER A 99 15.76 -26.57 -12.17
N ARG A 100 16.84 -26.61 -11.38
CA ARG A 100 16.92 -26.06 -10.00
C ARG A 100 16.46 -24.59 -9.94
N ILE A 101 16.67 -23.84 -11.02
CA ILE A 101 16.22 -22.45 -11.17
C ILE A 101 14.70 -22.32 -11.09
N ARG A 102 13.94 -23.27 -11.65
CA ARG A 102 12.46 -23.24 -11.59
C ARG A 102 11.97 -23.39 -10.16
N TRP A 103 12.57 -24.29 -9.38
CA TRP A 103 12.25 -24.46 -7.96
C TRP A 103 12.57 -23.21 -7.15
N VAL A 104 13.72 -22.58 -7.37
CA VAL A 104 14.07 -21.31 -6.72
C VAL A 104 13.07 -20.21 -7.06
N LEU A 105 12.70 -20.07 -8.33
CA LEU A 105 11.71 -19.07 -8.76
C LEU A 105 10.33 -19.33 -8.16
N MET A 106 9.90 -20.59 -8.05
CA MET A 106 8.65 -20.96 -7.39
C MET A 106 8.68 -20.59 -5.90
N SER A 107 9.74 -20.95 -5.18
CA SER A 107 9.89 -20.59 -3.76
C SER A 107 9.90 -19.07 -3.56
N LEU A 108 10.62 -18.34 -4.41
CA LEU A 108 10.67 -16.88 -4.34
C LEU A 108 9.31 -16.24 -4.64
N GLY A 109 8.56 -16.81 -5.59
CA GLY A 109 7.19 -16.39 -5.89
C GLY A 109 6.20 -16.63 -4.75
N PHE A 110 6.25 -17.83 -4.15
CA PHE A 110 5.41 -18.15 -2.99
C PHE A 110 5.73 -17.23 -1.81
N LEU A 111 7.01 -16.99 -1.54
CA LEU A 111 7.46 -16.10 -0.48
C LEU A 111 7.04 -14.65 -0.75
N GLY A 112 7.18 -14.18 -1.99
CA GLY A 112 6.71 -12.87 -2.41
C GLY A 112 5.19 -12.72 -2.28
N ALA A 113 4.44 -13.73 -2.70
CA ALA A 113 2.99 -13.75 -2.58
C ALA A 113 2.56 -13.74 -1.09
N SER A 114 3.20 -14.52 -0.22
CA SER A 114 2.87 -14.53 1.20
C SER A 114 3.18 -13.19 1.88
N LEU A 115 4.29 -12.54 1.52
CA LEU A 115 4.64 -11.23 2.06
C LEU A 115 3.64 -10.15 1.62
N PHE A 116 3.22 -10.19 0.35
CA PHE A 116 2.17 -9.30 -0.17
C PHE A 116 0.82 -9.54 0.50
N PHE A 117 0.43 -10.81 0.71
CA PHE A 117 -0.78 -11.14 1.47
C PHE A 117 -0.72 -10.63 2.91
N GLY A 118 0.44 -10.76 3.57
CA GLY A 118 0.67 -10.20 4.90
C GLY A 118 0.48 -8.69 4.92
N ASP A 119 1.11 -7.96 4.01
CA ASP A 119 0.99 -6.50 3.88
C ASP A 119 -0.46 -6.06 3.65
N SER A 120 -1.18 -6.77 2.75
CA SER A 120 -2.59 -6.51 2.44
C SER A 120 -3.56 -6.72 3.61
N LEU A 121 -3.18 -7.54 4.60
CA LEU A 121 -3.97 -7.80 5.82
C LEU A 121 -3.58 -6.84 6.95
N ILE A 122 -2.31 -6.45 7.04
CA ILE A 122 -1.79 -5.58 8.10
C ILE A 122 -2.28 -4.14 7.91
N THR A 123 -2.25 -3.59 6.70
CA THR A 123 -2.67 -2.20 6.46
C THR A 123 -4.10 -1.91 6.93
N PRO A 124 -5.14 -2.68 6.57
CA PRO A 124 -6.49 -2.41 7.04
C PRO A 124 -6.61 -2.47 8.57
N ALA A 125 -5.90 -3.40 9.22
CA ALA A 125 -5.90 -3.52 10.68
C ALA A 125 -5.25 -2.30 11.34
N ILE A 126 -4.09 -1.85 10.85
CA ILE A 126 -3.40 -0.66 11.36
C ILE A 126 -4.22 0.60 11.08
N SER A 127 -4.85 0.70 9.91
CA SER A 127 -5.70 1.83 9.54
C SER A 127 -6.91 1.97 10.47
N VAL A 128 -7.60 0.87 10.78
CA VAL A 128 -8.72 0.86 11.74
C VAL A 128 -8.25 1.24 13.14
N LEU A 129 -7.14 0.65 13.62
CA LEU A 129 -6.59 0.98 14.94
C LEU A 129 -6.21 2.46 15.03
N SER A 130 -5.54 3.00 14.01
CA SER A 130 -5.14 4.41 13.94
C SER A 130 -6.36 5.34 13.88
N ALA A 131 -7.43 4.93 13.22
CA ALA A 131 -8.68 5.70 13.17
C ALA A 131 -9.37 5.73 14.54
N VAL A 132 -9.38 4.62 15.28
CA VAL A 132 -9.92 4.55 16.64
C VAL A 132 -9.11 5.44 17.59
N GLU A 133 -7.78 5.32 17.59
CA GLU A 133 -6.89 6.17 18.40
C GLU A 133 -7.02 7.67 18.03
N GLY A 134 -7.18 7.98 16.74
CA GLY A 134 -7.42 9.34 16.28
C GLY A 134 -8.76 9.91 16.77
N LEU A 135 -9.79 9.08 16.84
CA LEU A 135 -11.12 9.44 17.33
C LEU A 135 -11.11 9.74 18.84
N GLU A 136 -10.33 8.98 19.62
CA GLU A 136 -10.11 9.24 21.06
C GLU A 136 -9.50 10.63 21.31
N MET A 137 -8.57 11.06 20.45
CA MET A 137 -7.95 12.39 20.56
C MET A 137 -8.87 13.54 20.11
N GLY A 138 -9.67 13.34 19.06
CA GLY A 138 -10.49 14.39 18.45
C GLY A 138 -11.89 14.57 19.06
N ALA A 139 -12.46 13.52 19.65
CA ALA A 139 -13.82 13.52 20.20
C ALA A 139 -13.91 12.70 21.50
N PRO A 140 -13.36 13.20 22.62
CA PRO A 140 -13.31 12.46 23.90
C PRO A 140 -14.70 12.12 24.49
N ALA A 141 -15.78 12.76 23.99
CA ALA A 141 -17.16 12.45 24.39
C ALA A 141 -17.68 11.10 23.84
N LEU A 142 -16.99 10.47 22.88
CA LEU A 142 -17.36 9.18 22.29
C LEU A 142 -16.68 7.97 22.97
N HIS A 143 -15.89 8.21 24.03
CA HIS A 143 -15.26 7.15 24.85
C HIS A 143 -16.19 6.01 25.28
N PRO A 144 -17.49 6.23 25.60
CA PRO A 144 -18.41 5.15 25.98
C PRO A 144 -18.77 4.16 24.86
N PHE A 145 -18.53 4.51 23.59
CA PHE A 145 -18.87 3.68 22.42
C PHE A 145 -17.66 2.98 21.79
N ILE A 146 -16.46 3.20 22.33
CA ILE A 146 -15.24 2.47 21.94
C ILE A 146 -15.22 1.18 22.75
N VAL A 147 -15.51 0.06 22.08
CA VAL A 147 -15.49 -1.29 22.67
C VAL A 147 -14.08 -1.87 22.45
N PRO A 148 -13.44 -2.48 23.47
CA PRO A 148 -12.10 -3.05 23.34
C PRO A 148 -12.03 -4.22 22.36
#